data_AF-A0A2V5PF70-F1
#
_entry.id   AF-A0A2V5PF70-F1
#
_cell.length_a   1.000
_cell.length_b   1.000
_cell.length_c   1.000
_cell.angle_alpha   90.00
_cell.angle_beta   90.00
_cell.angle_gamma   90.00
#
_symmetry.space_group_name_H-M   'P 1'
#
loop_
_entity.id
_entity.type
_entity.pdbx_description
1 polymer ?
#
loop_
_entity_poly.entity_id
_entity_poly.type
_entity_poly.pdbx_seq_one_letter_code
_entity_poly.pdbx_strand_id
1 'polypeptide(L)'
;MKLDGQDLWVDTTDDVCRFGMLPPGDAGRKALVIGDGNAALTPLPAPDPKVHRINVRGELSGSGTLDSWTAKLSAVAEGYPDYELRESAREAKGHRGSLPLLAAMFRPAVGSFALQKQSASAVDALDESFSWRAEGDYLGISPVRAAGATGQ
;
A
#
# COMPACT_ATOMS: atom_id res chain seq x y z
N MET A 1 2.63 -29.92 5.05
CA MET A 1 2.96 -30.06 3.62
C MET A 1 4.20 -29.22 3.34
N LYS A 2 5.16 -29.70 2.55
CA LYS A 2 6.36 -28.92 2.20
C LYS A 2 6.38 -28.60 0.71
N LEU A 3 6.70 -27.37 0.35
CA LEU A 3 6.96 -26.93 -1.03
C LEU A 3 8.40 -26.40 -1.06
N ASP A 4 9.25 -26.93 -1.94
CA ASP A 4 10.68 -26.57 -2.04
C ASP A 4 11.45 -26.60 -0.69
N GLY A 5 11.08 -27.55 0.19
CA GLY A 5 11.71 -27.72 1.50
C GLY A 5 11.23 -26.76 2.59
N GLN A 6 10.33 -25.82 2.26
CA GLN A 6 9.69 -24.90 3.22
C GLN A 6 8.32 -25.43 3.64
N ASP A 7 7.92 -25.18 4.90
CA ASP A 7 6.58 -25.50 5.37
C ASP A 7 5.57 -24.61 4.64
N LEU A 8 4.65 -25.24 3.90
CA LEU A 8 3.57 -24.56 3.20
C LEU A 8 2.40 -24.36 4.16
N TRP A 9 2.11 -23.10 4.44
CA TRP A 9 0.94 -22.68 5.21
C TRP A 9 -0.17 -22.29 4.23
N VAL A 10 -1.32 -22.95 4.36
CA VAL A 10 -2.52 -22.64 3.57
C VAL A 10 -3.54 -22.11 4.56
N ASP A 11 -3.66 -20.79 4.65
CA ASP A 11 -4.84 -20.17 5.24
C ASP A 11 -5.88 -19.93 4.13
N THR A 12 -7.14 -20.20 4.44
CA THR A 12 -8.24 -20.26 3.46
C THR A 12 -9.18 -19.07 3.53
N THR A 13 -8.91 -18.08 4.39
CA THR A 13 -9.92 -17.07 4.73
C THR A 13 -9.64 -15.65 4.26
N ASP A 14 -8.46 -15.36 3.73
CA ASP A 14 -8.13 -14.00 3.33
C ASP A 14 -7.93 -13.84 1.81
N ASP A 15 -8.96 -13.30 1.15
CA ASP A 15 -9.01 -13.10 -0.30
C ASP A 15 -8.13 -11.93 -0.79
N VAL A 16 -7.51 -11.16 0.12
CA VAL A 16 -6.55 -10.11 -0.22
C VAL A 16 -5.11 -10.49 0.13
N CYS A 17 -4.90 -11.61 0.83
CA CYS A 17 -3.57 -12.05 1.20
C CYS A 17 -2.85 -12.76 0.03
N ARG A 18 -1.67 -12.25 -0.34
CA ARG A 18 -0.86 -12.84 -1.41
C ARG A 18 -0.42 -14.27 -1.11
N PHE A 19 -0.23 -15.06 -2.17
CA PHE A 19 0.32 -16.40 -2.05
C PHE A 19 1.70 -16.38 -1.39
N GLY A 20 1.93 -17.32 -0.46
CA GLY A 20 3.17 -17.41 0.30
C GLY A 20 3.34 -16.39 1.42
N MET A 21 2.34 -15.53 1.64
CA MET A 21 2.30 -14.61 2.78
C MET A 21 1.31 -15.12 3.83
N LEU A 22 1.66 -14.94 5.10
CA LEU A 22 0.72 -15.11 6.22
C LEU A 22 -0.05 -13.79 6.43
N PRO A 23 -1.38 -13.83 6.62
CA PRO A 23 -2.14 -12.64 6.97
C PRO A 23 -1.56 -11.96 8.21
N PRO A 24 -1.54 -10.60 8.29
CA PRO A 24 -0.98 -9.89 9.43
C PRO A 24 -1.59 -10.29 10.78
N GLY A 25 -2.88 -10.64 10.78
CA GLY A 25 -3.58 -11.11 11.98
C GLY A 25 -3.12 -12.47 12.49
N ASP A 26 -2.43 -13.26 11.67
CA ASP A 26 -2.02 -14.63 12.00
C ASP A 26 -0.56 -14.79 12.37
N ALA A 27 0.28 -13.82 12.02
CA ALA A 27 1.70 -13.90 12.32
C ALA A 27 1.95 -14.04 13.84
N GLY A 28 2.77 -15.03 14.20
CA GLY A 28 3.06 -15.38 15.60
C GLY A 28 1.95 -16.11 16.36
N ARG A 29 0.75 -16.32 15.78
CA ARG A 29 -0.30 -17.14 16.41
C ARG A 29 0.06 -18.63 16.34
N LYS A 30 -0.47 -19.41 17.26
CA LYS A 30 -0.33 -20.88 17.22
C LYS A 30 -1.31 -21.45 16.20
N ALA A 31 -0.79 -22.16 15.21
CA ALA A 31 -1.57 -22.94 14.26
C ALA A 31 -1.50 -24.43 14.63
N LEU A 32 -2.59 -25.16 14.38
CA LEU A 32 -2.59 -26.60 14.49
C LEU A 32 -1.93 -27.20 13.24
N VAL A 33 -0.77 -27.83 13.43
CA VAL A 33 -0.06 -28.56 12.39
C VAL A 33 -0.37 -30.05 12.57
N ILE A 34 -0.96 -30.65 11.54
CA ILE A 34 -1.22 -32.09 11.46
C ILE A 34 -0.32 -32.66 10.37
N GLY A 35 0.56 -33.58 10.75
CA GLY A 35 1.52 -34.22 9.84
C GLY A 35 2.22 -35.40 10.50
N ASP A 36 2.67 -36.37 9.70
CA ASP A 36 3.43 -37.56 10.14
C ASP A 36 2.82 -38.30 11.35
N GLY A 37 1.48 -38.41 11.37
CA GLY A 37 0.76 -39.08 12.46
C GLY A 37 0.69 -38.29 13.78
N ASN A 38 1.17 -37.04 13.81
CA ASN A 38 1.16 -36.16 14.96
C ASN A 38 0.33 -34.90 14.72
N ALA A 39 -0.19 -34.34 15.80
CA ALA A 39 -0.89 -33.06 15.83
C ALA A 39 -0.25 -32.18 16.92
N ALA A 40 0.22 -30.99 16.55
CA ALA A 40 0.87 -30.07 17.48
C ALA A 40 0.46 -28.62 17.19
N LEU A 41 0.41 -27.80 18.25
CA LEU A 41 0.27 -26.36 18.11
C LEU A 41 1.65 -25.73 17.90
N THR A 42 1.91 -25.25 16.69
CA THR A 42 3.18 -24.64 16.29
C THR A 42 2.98 -23.13 16.12
N PRO A 43 3.87 -22.28 16.67
CA PRO A 43 3.81 -20.85 16.40
C PRO A 43 4.11 -20.59 14.92
N LEU A 44 3.24 -19.82 14.28
CA LEU A 44 3.48 -19.30 12.94
C LEU A 44 4.71 -18.39 12.94
N PRO A 45 5.51 -18.38 11.86
CA PRO A 45 6.68 -17.53 11.78
C PRO A 45 6.31 -16.07 11.98
N ALA A 46 7.20 -15.34 12.66
CA ALA A 46 7.12 -13.89 12.73
C ALA A 46 7.36 -13.28 11.33
N PRO A 47 6.78 -12.11 11.02
CA PRO A 47 7.03 -11.44 9.76
C PRO A 47 8.49 -10.97 9.69
N ASP A 48 9.14 -11.12 8.53
CA ASP A 48 10.43 -10.47 8.28
C ASP A 48 10.18 -9.01 7.84
N PRO A 49 10.53 -8.00 8.66
CA PRO A 49 10.27 -6.60 8.30
C PRO A 49 10.99 -6.17 7.01
N LYS A 50 12.04 -6.87 6.57
CA LYS A 50 12.79 -6.53 5.36
C LYS A 50 11.99 -6.76 4.08
N VAL A 51 10.99 -7.65 4.11
CA VAL A 51 10.13 -7.95 2.95
C VAL A 51 8.85 -7.12 2.94
N HIS A 52 8.68 -6.21 3.90
CA HIS A 52 7.55 -5.30 3.97
C HIS A 52 7.98 -3.91 3.51
N ARG A 53 7.60 -3.56 2.28
CA ARG A 53 8.09 -2.35 1.62
C ARG A 53 6.99 -1.64 0.87
N ILE A 54 7.12 -0.33 0.79
CA ILE A 54 6.34 0.50 -0.10
C ILE A 54 7.25 1.50 -0.78
N ASN A 55 7.21 1.52 -2.11
CA ASN A 55 7.93 2.48 -2.92
C ASN A 55 6.92 3.46 -3.49
N VAL A 56 6.99 4.72 -3.04
CA VAL A 56 6.13 5.81 -3.52
C VAL A 56 6.95 6.73 -4.41
N ARG A 57 6.42 7.06 -5.59
CA ARG A 57 6.98 8.05 -6.50
C ARG A 57 5.93 9.13 -6.75
N GLY A 58 6.35 10.38 -6.65
CA GLY A 58 5.55 11.54 -6.98
C GLY A 58 6.24 12.40 -8.03
N GLU A 59 5.45 12.89 -8.98
CA GLU A 59 5.87 13.89 -9.95
C GLU A 59 4.92 15.09 -9.83
N LEU A 60 5.49 16.29 -9.74
CA LEU A 60 4.75 17.54 -9.65
C LEU A 60 5.08 18.37 -10.89
N SER A 61 4.05 18.83 -11.58
CA SER A 61 4.18 19.65 -12.78
C SER A 61 3.25 20.86 -12.68
N GLY A 62 3.74 22.02 -13.09
CA GLY A 62 3.00 23.28 -13.04
C GLY A 62 3.75 24.38 -13.76
N SER A 63 3.02 25.41 -14.20
CA SER A 63 3.59 26.58 -14.86
C SER A 63 3.03 27.85 -14.24
N GLY A 64 3.91 28.76 -13.78
CA GLY A 64 3.49 30.09 -13.31
C GLY A 64 2.78 30.10 -11.95
N THR A 65 2.24 31.27 -11.59
CA THR A 65 1.83 31.61 -10.22
C THR A 65 0.69 30.76 -9.65
N LEU A 66 1.00 30.12 -8.52
CA LEU A 66 0.18 29.77 -7.35
C LEU A 66 -1.02 28.80 -7.41
N ASP A 67 -1.69 28.56 -8.54
CA ASP A 67 -3.07 28.04 -8.38
C ASP A 67 -3.33 26.57 -8.80
N SER A 68 -2.44 25.91 -9.54
CA SER A 68 -2.57 24.45 -9.71
C SER A 68 -1.24 23.77 -10.05
N TRP A 69 -0.79 22.91 -9.15
CA TRP A 69 0.25 21.93 -9.42
C TRP A 69 -0.42 20.59 -9.61
N THR A 70 -0.29 20.02 -10.81
CA THR A 70 -0.76 18.66 -11.06
C THR A 70 0.26 17.68 -10.52
N ALA A 71 -0.22 16.76 -9.68
CA ALA A 71 0.54 15.69 -9.07
C ALA A 71 0.17 14.34 -9.68
N LYS A 72 1.18 13.59 -10.10
CA LYS A 72 1.07 12.18 -10.45
C LYS A 72 1.76 11.36 -9.37
N LEU A 73 1.01 10.49 -8.72
CA LEU A 73 1.50 9.62 -7.66
C LEU A 73 1.42 8.17 -8.13
N SER A 74 2.42 7.38 -7.78
CA SER A 74 2.41 5.93 -7.94
C SER A 74 3.00 5.24 -6.73
N ALA A 75 2.43 4.11 -6.35
CA ALA A 75 2.96 3.26 -5.29
C ALA A 75 3.03 1.80 -5.75
N VAL A 76 4.07 1.11 -5.33
CA VAL A 76 4.16 -0.36 -5.40
C VAL A 76 4.45 -0.86 -3.99
N ALA A 77 3.64 -1.80 -3.53
CA ALA A 77 3.71 -2.34 -2.18
C ALA A 77 4.07 -3.83 -2.19
N GLU A 78 4.79 -4.27 -1.16
CA GLU A 78 5.23 -5.65 -0.95
C GLU A 78 4.99 -6.02 0.52
N GLY A 79 4.48 -7.22 0.79
CA GLY A 79 4.22 -7.70 2.14
C GLY A 79 3.01 -7.01 2.80
N TYR A 80 3.11 -6.58 4.05
CA TYR A 80 1.96 -6.01 4.77
C TYR A 80 1.38 -4.72 4.17
N PRO A 81 2.19 -3.77 3.64
CA PRO A 81 1.65 -2.65 2.87
C PRO A 81 0.82 -3.07 1.65
N ASP A 82 1.14 -4.22 1.03
CA ASP A 82 0.38 -4.77 -0.11
C ASP A 82 -1.01 -5.22 0.38
N TYR A 83 -1.03 -6.01 1.46
CA TYR A 83 -2.24 -6.43 2.15
C TYR A 83 -3.14 -5.24 2.52
N GLU A 84 -2.59 -4.23 3.19
CA GLU A 84 -3.34 -3.06 3.65
C GLU A 84 -3.95 -2.26 2.49
N LEU A 85 -3.21 -2.09 1.39
CA LEU A 85 -3.73 -1.41 0.19
C LEU A 85 -4.80 -2.21 -0.53
N ARG A 86 -4.64 -3.54 -0.64
CA ARG A 86 -5.67 -4.41 -1.23
C ARG A 86 -6.95 -4.38 -0.42
N GLU A 87 -6.82 -4.43 0.91
CA GLU A 87 -7.98 -4.32 1.78
C GLU A 87 -8.66 -2.95 1.61
N SER A 88 -7.89 -1.86 1.66
CA SER A 88 -8.43 -0.52 1.42
C SER A 88 -9.12 -0.40 0.05
N ALA A 89 -8.58 -1.06 -0.98
CA ALA A 89 -9.18 -1.10 -2.31
C ALA A 89 -10.47 -1.93 -2.36
N ARG A 90 -10.56 -3.02 -1.60
CA ARG A 90 -11.77 -3.84 -1.43
C ARG A 90 -12.87 -3.02 -0.76
N GLU A 91 -12.56 -2.35 0.34
CA GLU A 91 -13.50 -1.48 1.06
C GLU A 91 -13.98 -0.28 0.21
N ALA A 92 -13.07 0.31 -0.57
CA ALA A 92 -13.35 1.44 -1.47
C ALA A 92 -14.11 1.05 -2.74
N LYS A 93 -14.28 -0.24 -3.06
CA LYS A 93 -15.27 -0.68 -4.06
C LYS A 93 -16.68 -0.74 -3.46
N GLY A 94 -16.81 -1.02 -2.16
CA GLY A 94 -18.08 -1.05 -1.44
C GLY A 94 -18.67 0.34 -1.17
N HIS A 95 -17.81 1.35 -1.05
CA HIS A 95 -18.19 2.75 -0.85
C HIS A 95 -17.69 3.57 -2.04
N ARG A 96 -18.49 4.46 -2.66
CA ARG A 96 -18.00 5.34 -3.75
C ARG A 96 -16.89 6.28 -3.23
N GLY A 97 -15.66 5.77 -3.12
CA GLY A 97 -14.55 6.42 -2.46
C GLY A 97 -13.99 7.55 -3.31
N SER A 98 -14.17 8.79 -2.85
CA SER A 98 -13.51 9.97 -3.40
C SER A 98 -12.08 10.17 -2.89
N LEU A 99 -11.57 9.24 -2.05
CA LEU A 99 -10.26 9.32 -1.43
C LEU A 99 -9.21 8.48 -2.19
N PRO A 100 -7.96 8.95 -2.29
CA PRO A 100 -6.84 8.16 -2.80
C PRO A 100 -6.67 6.88 -1.97
N LEU A 101 -6.47 5.72 -2.58
CA LEU A 101 -6.20 4.47 -1.82
C LEU A 101 -4.97 4.61 -0.93
N LEU A 102 -3.95 5.35 -1.37
CA LEU A 102 -2.76 5.62 -0.57
C LEU A 102 -3.07 6.35 0.75
N ALA A 103 -4.23 7.01 0.85
CA ALA A 103 -4.66 7.73 2.06
C ALA A 103 -4.98 6.81 3.25
N ALA A 104 -5.12 5.50 3.00
CA ALA A 104 -5.26 4.50 4.05
C ALA A 104 -4.00 4.38 4.92
N MET A 105 -2.82 4.57 4.32
CA MET A 105 -1.53 4.46 5.01
C MET A 105 -0.84 5.81 5.23
N PHE A 106 -1.05 6.77 4.34
CA PHE A 106 -0.33 8.04 4.36
C PHE A 106 -1.26 9.23 4.37
N ARG A 107 -0.85 10.32 5.02
CA ARG A 107 -1.53 11.60 4.94
C ARG A 107 -0.51 12.70 4.65
N PRO A 108 -0.85 13.70 3.80
CA PRO A 108 0.02 14.85 3.63
C PRO A 108 0.17 15.59 4.96
N ALA A 109 1.40 15.95 5.31
CA ALA A 109 1.66 16.77 6.49
C ALA A 109 1.23 18.24 6.28
N VAL A 110 1.30 18.73 5.04
CA VAL A 110 0.92 20.09 4.63
C VAL A 110 0.21 20.04 3.29
N GLY A 111 -0.91 20.75 3.16
CA GLY A 111 -1.68 20.80 1.92
C GLY A 111 -2.67 19.64 1.77
N SER A 112 -3.25 19.53 0.58
CA SER A 112 -4.19 18.46 0.24
C SER A 112 -4.02 18.00 -1.20
N PHE A 113 -4.41 16.75 -1.46
CA PHE A 113 -4.40 16.17 -2.80
C PHE A 113 -5.85 15.96 -3.24
N ALA A 114 -6.29 16.78 -4.18
CA ALA A 114 -7.60 16.69 -4.80
C ALA A 114 -7.56 15.61 -5.89
N LEU A 115 -7.97 14.39 -5.53
CA LEU A 115 -7.98 13.24 -6.43
C LEU A 115 -8.90 13.49 -7.62
N GLN A 116 -8.36 13.36 -8.84
CA GLN A 116 -9.15 13.38 -10.08
C GLN A 116 -9.34 11.97 -10.65
N LYS A 117 -8.26 11.17 -10.69
CA LYS A 117 -8.27 9.81 -11.22
C LYS A 117 -7.36 8.91 -10.41
N GLN A 118 -7.78 7.66 -10.20
CA GLN A 118 -6.89 6.61 -9.72
C GLN A 118 -7.16 5.28 -10.42
N SER A 119 -6.17 4.42 -10.39
CA SER A 119 -6.24 3.02 -10.83
C SER A 119 -5.32 2.18 -9.95
N ALA A 120 -5.68 0.92 -9.74
CA ALA A 120 -4.85 -0.03 -9.03
C ALA A 120 -4.90 -1.42 -9.67
N SER A 121 -3.95 -2.28 -9.31
CA SER A 121 -4.02 -3.72 -9.59
C SER A 121 -5.32 -4.31 -9.03
N ALA A 122 -5.78 -5.40 -9.63
CA ALA A 122 -6.96 -6.09 -9.13
C ALA A 122 -6.68 -6.68 -7.74
N VAL A 123 -7.65 -6.59 -6.84
CA VAL A 123 -7.52 -7.04 -5.44
C VAL A 123 -7.21 -8.54 -5.36
N ASP A 124 -7.74 -9.32 -6.31
CA ASP A 124 -7.60 -10.76 -6.48
C ASP A 124 -6.38 -11.20 -7.32
N ALA A 125 -5.59 -10.26 -7.85
CA ALA A 125 -4.32 -10.56 -8.53
C ALA A 125 -3.20 -10.83 -7.49
N LEU A 126 -3.29 -11.95 -6.78
CA LEU A 126 -2.48 -12.30 -5.60
C LEU A 126 -1.07 -12.82 -5.94
N ASP A 127 -0.81 -13.12 -7.20
CA ASP A 127 0.48 -13.54 -7.75
C ASP A 127 1.44 -12.36 -7.96
N GLU A 128 0.92 -11.15 -8.17
CA GLU A 128 1.70 -9.92 -8.36
C GLU A 128 1.64 -8.95 -7.17
N SER A 129 2.60 -8.02 -7.12
CA SER A 129 2.60 -6.94 -6.13
C SER A 129 1.51 -5.92 -6.44
N PHE A 130 0.85 -5.40 -5.40
CA PHE A 130 -0.18 -4.39 -5.58
C PHE A 130 0.43 -3.07 -6.06
N SER A 131 -0.06 -2.60 -7.20
CA SER A 131 0.32 -1.30 -7.76
C SER A 131 -0.84 -0.33 -7.73
N TRP A 132 -0.55 0.94 -7.42
CA TRP A 132 -1.53 2.03 -7.41
C TRP A 132 -0.97 3.25 -8.14
N ARG A 133 -1.84 3.96 -8.85
CA ARG A 133 -1.52 5.21 -9.53
C ARG A 133 -2.67 6.20 -9.35
N ALA A 134 -2.33 7.46 -9.18
CA ALA A 134 -3.30 8.54 -9.16
C ALA A 134 -2.78 9.81 -9.81
N GLU A 135 -3.74 10.61 -10.26
CA GLU A 135 -3.55 11.95 -10.80
C GLU A 135 -4.56 12.88 -10.12
N GLY A 136 -4.11 14.08 -9.81
CA GLY A 136 -4.92 15.09 -9.14
C GLY A 136 -4.15 16.38 -8.89
N ASP A 137 -4.81 17.35 -8.29
CA ASP A 137 -4.20 18.65 -7.98
C ASP A 137 -3.65 18.64 -6.56
N TYR A 138 -2.41 19.09 -6.40
CA TYR A 138 -1.81 19.29 -5.09
C TYR A 138 -1.96 20.75 -4.66
N LEU A 139 -2.77 20.96 -3.63
CA LEU A 139 -3.01 22.27 -3.01
C LEU A 139 -2.02 22.46 -1.85
N GLY A 140 -1.39 23.62 -1.78
CA GLY A 140 -0.45 23.95 -0.69
C GLY A 140 1.03 24.03 -1.10
N ILE A 141 1.33 24.04 -2.39
CA ILE A 141 2.67 24.41 -2.90
C ILE A 141 2.65 25.88 -3.27
N SER A 142 3.42 26.69 -2.53
CA SER A 142 3.68 28.09 -2.87
C SER A 142 5.16 28.27 -3.25
N PRO A 143 5.48 29.06 -4.30
CA PRO A 143 6.87 29.41 -4.57
C PRO A 143 7.44 30.19 -3.37
N VAL A 144 8.67 29.88 -2.99
CA VAL A 144 9.43 30.75 -2.08
C VAL A 144 9.63 32.07 -2.82
N ARG A 145 8.98 33.15 -2.36
CA ARG A 145 9.33 34.49 -2.82
C ARG A 145 10.79 34.70 -2.42
N ALA A 146 11.70 34.73 -3.40
CA ALA A 146 13.03 35.26 -3.15
C ALA A 146 12.84 36.67 -2.58
N ALA A 147 13.29 36.88 -1.35
CA ALA A 147 13.32 38.22 -0.77
C ALA A 147 14.16 39.07 -1.72
N GLY A 148 13.50 39.97 -2.44
CA GLY A 148 14.16 40.86 -3.37
C GLY A 148 15.24 41.62 -2.62
N ALA A 149 16.43 41.65 -3.20
CA ALA A 149 17.43 42.65 -2.91
C ALA A 149 16.77 44.04 -3.02
N THR A 150 16.40 44.63 -1.89
CA THR A 150 16.18 46.07 -1.79
C THR A 150 17.55 46.72 -1.79
N GLY A 151 18.06 46.97 -3.00
CA GLY A 151 19.03 48.02 -3.24
C GLY A 151 18.29 49.31 -3.56
N GLN A 152 18.33 50.25 -2.63
CA GLN A 152 18.51 51.69 -2.87
C GLN A 152 18.92 52.37 -1.57
#